data_AF-A0AAU7QFV5-F1
#
_entry.id   AF-A0AAU7QFV5-F1
#
_cell.length_a   1.000
_cell.length_b   1.000
_cell.length_c   1.000
_cell.angle_alpha   90.00
_cell.angle_beta   90.00
_cell.angle_gamma   90.00
#
_symmetry.space_group_name_H-M   'P 1'
#
loop_
_entity.id
_entity.type
_entity.pdbx_description
1 polymer ?
#
loop_
_entity_poly.entity_id
_entity_poly.type
_entity_poly.pdbx_seq_one_letter_code
_entity_poly.pdbx_strand_id
1 'polypeptide(L)'
;MQVFSLVFGASAEARLDLATEENGQLRIALSAEQRKIFGMLSAEEARDIDKSRKGVLCYQLPDSGISYWQAEPSAGWVEVKLSPFTQNVHHYALLMQTLFPGHNVREHAHNQLNEFFIITKGIARAALDGVEALCPKGTVIVIGRNVWHWWGNAGKENAQNFAVIDPPGVEGALALTGRLRVHGEAWPDNIVRNPETGRILHERYGFLIRQGSADAPA
;
A
#
# COMPACT_ATOMS: atom_id res chain seq x y z
N MET A 1 15.37 1.28 -11.03
CA MET A 1 14.69 2.57 -10.82
C MET A 1 14.46 2.71 -9.32
N GLN A 2 15.17 3.63 -8.65
CA GLN A 2 14.92 3.92 -7.24
C GLN A 2 13.64 4.74 -7.15
N VAL A 3 12.71 4.28 -6.33
CA VAL A 3 11.47 5.00 -6.01
C VAL A 3 11.83 5.95 -4.89
N PHE A 4 11.93 7.24 -5.18
CA PHE A 4 11.99 8.22 -4.11
C PHE A 4 10.58 8.40 -3.58
N SER A 5 10.34 7.92 -2.36
CA SER A 5 9.08 8.12 -1.67
C SER A 5 9.10 9.52 -1.05
N LEU A 6 8.51 10.49 -1.75
CA LEU A 6 8.31 11.83 -1.21
C LEU A 6 7.14 11.76 -0.24
N VAL A 7 7.40 12.03 1.03
CA VAL A 7 6.33 12.28 2.00
C VAL A 7 5.75 13.64 1.65
N PHE A 8 4.55 13.64 1.07
CA PHE A 8 3.81 14.89 0.89
C PHE A 8 3.51 15.47 2.28
N GLY A 9 3.67 16.79 2.41
CA GLY A 9 3.28 17.49 3.64
C GLY A 9 1.78 17.33 3.91
N ALA A 10 1.34 17.73 5.10
CA ALA A 10 -0.08 17.74 5.46
C ALA A 10 -0.91 18.42 4.36
N SER A 11 -2.04 17.79 3.98
CA SER A 11 -3.00 18.39 3.06
C SER A 11 -3.49 19.73 3.62
N ALA A 12 -4.06 20.59 2.77
CA ALA A 12 -4.57 21.88 3.24
C ALA A 12 -5.55 21.71 4.42
N GLU A 13 -6.39 20.67 4.39
CA GLU A 13 -7.37 20.32 5.43
C GLU A 13 -6.72 19.93 6.76
N ALA A 14 -5.47 19.45 6.74
CA ALA A 14 -4.70 19.10 7.93
C ALA A 14 -3.80 20.24 8.43
N ARG A 15 -3.80 21.40 7.75
CA ARG A 15 -3.02 22.59 8.14
C ARG A 15 -3.82 23.49 9.08
N LEU A 16 -3.89 23.09 10.35
CA LEU A 16 -4.55 23.88 11.40
C LEU A 16 -3.96 25.29 11.55
N ASP A 17 -2.70 25.48 11.19
CA ASP A 17 -2.02 26.78 11.14
C ASP A 17 -2.57 27.73 10.05
N LEU A 18 -3.30 27.20 9.08
CA LEU A 18 -4.02 27.96 8.06
C LEU A 18 -5.51 28.15 8.39
N ALA A 19 -5.99 27.57 9.49
CA ALA A 19 -7.39 27.62 9.87
C ALA A 19 -7.69 28.82 10.78
N THR A 20 -8.84 29.46 10.55
CA THR A 20 -9.44 30.47 11.42
C THR A 20 -10.75 29.95 11.99
N GLU A 21 -11.05 30.28 13.24
CA GLU A 21 -12.34 29.93 13.84
C GLU A 21 -13.38 31.02 13.53
N GLU A 22 -14.53 30.60 13.00
CA GLU A 22 -15.67 31.48 12.72
C GLU A 22 -16.95 30.77 13.17
N ASN A 23 -17.67 31.36 14.13
CA ASN A 23 -18.90 30.78 14.72
C ASN A 23 -18.72 29.35 15.26
N GLY A 24 -17.58 29.05 15.89
CA GLY A 24 -17.27 27.72 16.42
C GLY A 24 -16.90 26.68 15.37
N GLN A 25 -16.70 27.09 14.11
CA GLN A 25 -16.24 26.22 13.03
C GLN A 25 -14.86 26.65 12.55
N LEU A 26 -13.95 25.67 12.39
CA LEU A 26 -12.67 25.88 11.72
C LEU A 26 -12.92 26.06 10.22
N ARG A 27 -12.37 27.14 9.66
CA ARG A 27 -12.39 27.46 8.23
C ARG A 27 -10.98 27.68 7.73
N ILE A 28 -10.66 27.13 6.57
CA ILE A 28 -9.39 27.40 5.90
C ILE A 28 -9.70 28.26 4.68
N ALA A 29 -9.18 29.50 4.68
CA ALA A 29 -9.31 30.43 3.56
C ALA A 29 -7.95 30.55 2.85
N LEU A 30 -7.79 29.85 1.73
CA LEU A 30 -6.54 29.87 0.97
C LEU A 30 -6.45 31.12 0.08
N SER A 31 -5.30 31.77 0.07
CA SER A 31 -4.96 32.81 -0.90
C SER A 31 -4.79 32.23 -2.31
N ALA A 32 -4.76 33.09 -3.33
CA ALA A 32 -4.47 32.65 -4.70
C ALA A 32 -3.08 31.99 -4.83
N GLU A 33 -2.09 32.51 -4.11
CA GLU A 33 -0.75 31.94 -4.05
C GLU A 33 -0.74 30.57 -3.36
N GLN A 34 -1.43 30.43 -2.22
CA GLN A 34 -1.53 29.15 -1.51
C GLN A 34 -2.24 28.10 -2.36
N ARG A 35 -3.34 28.44 -3.04
CA ARG A 35 -4.01 27.54 -4.00
C ARG A 35 -3.03 27.05 -5.07
N LYS A 36 -2.22 27.95 -5.64
CA LYS A 36 -1.20 27.60 -6.63
C LYS A 36 -0.13 26.66 -6.05
N ILE A 37 0.33 26.91 -4.82
CA ILE A 37 1.29 26.03 -4.12
C ILE A 37 0.73 24.62 -3.93
N PHE A 38 -0.55 24.50 -3.55
CA PHE A 38 -1.22 23.22 -3.39
C PHE A 38 -1.72 22.60 -4.71
N GLY A 39 -1.50 23.25 -5.86
CA GLY A 39 -1.99 22.78 -7.15
C GLY A 39 -3.52 22.78 -7.29
N MET A 40 -4.21 23.55 -6.46
CA MET A 40 -5.67 23.67 -6.48
C MET A 40 -6.12 24.63 -7.59
N LEU A 41 -7.15 24.23 -8.33
CA LEU A 41 -7.80 25.04 -9.34
C LEU A 41 -9.11 25.61 -8.80
N SER A 42 -9.44 26.84 -9.16
CA SER A 42 -10.79 27.37 -9.02
C SER A 42 -11.78 26.62 -9.93
N ALA A 43 -13.07 26.76 -9.66
CA ALA A 43 -14.11 26.13 -10.48
C ALA A 43 -14.08 26.61 -11.94
N GLU A 44 -13.68 27.85 -12.19
CA GLU A 44 -13.53 28.41 -13.55
C GLU A 44 -12.31 27.78 -14.24
N GLU A 45 -11.14 27.79 -13.58
CA GLU A 45 -9.92 27.16 -14.11
C GLU A 45 -10.08 25.65 -14.38
N ALA A 46 -10.87 24.95 -13.57
CA ALA A 46 -11.13 23.52 -13.74
C ALA A 46 -12.05 23.21 -14.94
N ARG A 47 -12.98 24.11 -15.28
CA ARG A 47 -13.88 23.92 -16.45
C ARG A 47 -13.11 24.00 -17.75
N ASP A 48 -12.15 24.91 -17.82
CA ASP A 48 -11.37 25.18 -19.03
C ASP A 48 -10.01 24.47 -19.04
N ILE A 49 -9.82 23.48 -18.14
CA ILE A 49 -8.56 22.75 -18.08
C ILE A 49 -8.30 21.96 -19.37
N ASP A 50 -7.13 22.17 -19.96
CA ASP A 50 -6.70 21.43 -21.13
C ASP A 50 -6.69 19.91 -20.87
N LYS A 51 -7.04 19.11 -21.89
CA LYS A 51 -7.11 17.65 -21.76
C LYS A 51 -5.78 17.03 -21.34
N SER A 52 -4.64 17.59 -21.77
CA SER A 52 -3.31 17.10 -21.39
C SER A 52 -2.98 17.31 -19.90
N ARG A 53 -3.71 18.21 -19.23
CA ARG A 53 -3.57 18.49 -17.80
C ARG A 53 -4.52 17.68 -16.94
N LYS A 54 -5.44 16.91 -17.53
CA LYS A 54 -6.34 16.03 -16.78
C LYS A 54 -5.57 14.83 -16.23
N GLY A 55 -5.99 14.37 -15.06
CA GLY A 55 -5.46 13.15 -14.45
C GLY A 55 -5.82 11.89 -15.23
N VAL A 56 -5.25 10.77 -14.79
CA VAL A 56 -5.50 9.46 -15.39
C VAL A 56 -6.93 9.00 -15.11
N LEU A 57 -7.57 8.43 -16.13
CA LEU A 57 -8.84 7.71 -16.02
C LEU A 57 -8.62 6.29 -16.55
N CYS A 58 -8.61 5.30 -15.67
CA CYS A 58 -8.41 3.90 -16.05
C CYS A 58 -9.27 2.94 -15.23
N TYR A 59 -9.60 1.79 -15.84
CA TYR A 59 -10.18 0.66 -15.14
C TYR A 59 -9.07 -0.33 -14.77
N GLN A 60 -9.09 -0.82 -13.53
CA GLN A 60 -8.18 -1.88 -13.06
C GLN A 60 -9.02 -3.11 -12.71
N LEU A 61 -9.15 -4.01 -13.69
CA LEU A 61 -9.95 -5.23 -13.57
C LEU A 61 -9.18 -6.29 -12.76
N PRO A 62 -9.84 -7.33 -12.23
CA PRO A 62 -9.14 -8.50 -11.68
C PRO A 62 -8.15 -9.08 -12.69
N ASP A 63 -6.96 -9.47 -12.22
CA ASP A 63 -5.90 -10.08 -13.04
C ASP A 63 -5.45 -9.24 -14.26
N SER A 64 -5.68 -7.93 -14.28
CA SER A 64 -5.16 -7.03 -15.33
C SER A 64 -3.82 -6.39 -14.96
N GLY A 65 -3.49 -6.37 -13.67
CA GLY A 65 -2.25 -5.80 -13.15
C GLY A 65 -1.08 -6.78 -13.22
N ILE A 66 0.13 -6.23 -13.13
CA ILE A 66 1.32 -7.04 -12.88
C ILE A 66 1.19 -7.71 -11.52
N SER A 67 1.49 -9.00 -11.44
CA SER A 67 1.37 -9.74 -10.20
C SER A 67 2.62 -10.56 -9.91
N TYR A 68 2.89 -10.76 -8.63
CA TYR A 68 4.05 -11.47 -8.13
C TYR A 68 3.62 -12.55 -7.17
N TRP A 69 4.09 -13.77 -7.40
CA TRP A 69 4.04 -14.83 -6.43
C TRP A 69 4.95 -14.51 -5.24
N GLN A 70 4.48 -14.88 -4.04
CA GLN A 70 5.21 -14.71 -2.79
C GLN A 70 5.74 -16.07 -2.29
N ALA A 71 6.95 -16.05 -1.75
CA ALA A 71 7.55 -17.20 -1.07
C ALA A 71 7.00 -17.38 0.34
N GLU A 72 7.11 -18.60 0.86
CA GLU A 72 6.68 -18.97 2.22
C GLU A 72 7.21 -18.04 3.33
N PRO A 73 6.43 -17.80 4.42
CA PRO A 73 5.10 -18.30 4.78
C PRO A 73 3.97 -17.55 4.07
N SER A 74 4.29 -16.63 3.15
CA SER A 74 3.31 -15.73 2.55
C SER A 74 2.75 -16.29 1.25
N ALA A 75 2.60 -17.62 1.15
CA ALA A 75 2.16 -18.25 -0.08
C ALA A 75 0.83 -17.66 -0.58
N GLY A 76 0.82 -17.34 -1.87
CA GLY A 76 -0.16 -16.47 -2.48
C GLY A 76 0.50 -15.48 -3.45
N TRP A 77 -0.21 -14.40 -3.76
CA TRP A 77 0.28 -13.39 -4.70
C TRP A 77 -0.17 -11.98 -4.33
N VAL A 78 0.60 -11.00 -4.80
CA VAL A 78 0.21 -9.60 -4.82
C VAL A 78 0.03 -9.16 -6.27
N GLU A 79 -1.08 -8.52 -6.57
CA GLU A 79 -1.33 -7.83 -7.84
C GLU A 79 -1.24 -6.31 -7.62
N VAL A 80 -0.42 -5.63 -8.43
CA VAL A 80 -0.28 -4.17 -8.40
C VAL A 80 -1.38 -3.56 -9.30
N LYS A 81 -2.32 -2.84 -8.68
CA LYS A 81 -3.41 -2.14 -9.39
C LYS A 81 -3.02 -0.72 -9.78
N LEU A 82 -2.23 -0.06 -8.94
CA LEU A 82 -1.75 1.29 -9.20
C LEU A 82 -0.38 1.48 -8.56
N SER A 83 0.53 2.12 -9.29
CA SER A 83 1.81 2.57 -8.78
C SER A 83 2.35 3.73 -9.61
N PRO A 84 3.33 4.50 -9.09
CA PRO A 84 4.00 5.55 -9.84
C PRO A 84 4.66 5.08 -11.16
N PHE A 85 4.94 3.77 -11.29
CA PHE A 85 5.56 3.20 -12.50
C PHE A 85 4.56 2.71 -13.52
N THR A 86 3.28 2.60 -13.14
CA THR A 86 2.21 2.09 -14.02
C THR A 86 1.30 3.20 -14.50
N GLN A 87 1.07 4.23 -13.69
CA GLN A 87 0.21 5.36 -14.01
C GLN A 87 0.78 6.66 -13.47
N ASN A 88 0.36 7.79 -14.05
CA ASN A 88 0.70 9.14 -13.58
C ASN A 88 -0.14 9.52 -12.34
N VAL A 89 -0.14 8.66 -11.31
CA VAL A 89 -0.76 8.87 -10.00
C VAL A 89 0.27 8.46 -8.95
N HIS A 90 0.77 9.44 -8.20
CA HIS A 90 2.04 9.29 -7.46
C HIS A 90 1.91 9.32 -5.94
N HIS A 91 0.72 9.60 -5.43
CA HIS A 91 0.52 9.77 -3.99
C HIS A 91 0.33 8.44 -3.25
N TYR A 92 -0.17 7.41 -3.94
CA TYR A 92 -0.48 6.12 -3.35
C TYR A 92 -0.20 4.98 -4.32
N ALA A 93 0.20 3.83 -3.79
CA ALA A 93 0.12 2.56 -4.52
C ALA A 93 -1.08 1.76 -4.04
N LEU A 94 -1.72 1.05 -4.96
CA LEU A 94 -2.88 0.20 -4.70
C LEU A 94 -2.53 -1.23 -5.06
N LEU A 95 -2.70 -2.14 -4.12
CA LEU A 95 -2.35 -3.55 -4.27
C LEU A 95 -3.56 -4.43 -3.93
N MET A 96 -3.64 -5.61 -4.52
CA MET A 96 -4.50 -6.70 -4.06
C MET A 96 -3.62 -7.85 -3.61
N GLN A 97 -3.58 -8.16 -2.31
CA GLN A 97 -2.81 -9.31 -1.80
C GLN A 97 -3.73 -10.46 -1.44
N THR A 98 -3.43 -11.64 -1.98
CA THR A 98 -4.16 -12.88 -1.72
C THR A 98 -3.24 -13.86 -0.99
N LEU A 99 -3.74 -14.45 0.10
CA LEU A 99 -3.05 -15.52 0.83
C LEU A 99 -3.86 -16.81 0.80
N PHE A 100 -3.16 -17.94 0.60
CA PHE A 100 -3.76 -19.26 0.72
C PHE A 100 -4.12 -19.59 2.18
N PRO A 101 -5.02 -20.55 2.44
CA PRO A 101 -5.35 -21.00 3.79
C PRO A 101 -4.09 -21.37 4.59
N GLY A 102 -4.02 -20.93 5.85
CA GLY A 102 -2.88 -21.21 6.74
C GLY A 102 -1.63 -20.34 6.55
N HIS A 103 -1.60 -19.48 5.53
CA HIS A 103 -0.44 -18.65 5.19
C HIS A 103 -0.56 -17.24 5.76
N ASN A 104 0.59 -16.60 5.99
CA ASN A 104 0.68 -15.27 6.60
C ASN A 104 1.84 -14.43 6.03
N VAL A 105 1.68 -13.12 6.11
CA VAL A 105 2.81 -12.20 6.03
C VAL A 105 3.44 -12.15 7.41
N ARG A 106 4.77 -12.28 7.48
CA ARG A 106 5.51 -12.20 8.75
C ARG A 106 5.32 -10.85 9.43
N GLU A 107 5.54 -10.84 10.74
CA GLU A 107 5.55 -9.59 11.49
C GLU A 107 6.66 -8.66 11.01
N HIS A 108 6.29 -7.43 10.72
CA HIS A 108 7.18 -6.36 10.30
C HIS A 108 6.58 -4.99 10.63
N ALA A 109 7.35 -3.93 10.38
CA ALA A 109 6.85 -2.55 10.37
C ALA A 109 7.46 -1.80 9.19
N HIS A 110 6.96 -0.60 8.92
CA HIS A 110 7.53 0.29 7.91
C HIS A 110 7.92 1.63 8.53
N ASN A 111 9.15 2.08 8.34
CA ASN A 111 9.60 3.37 8.86
C ASN A 111 9.34 4.56 7.91
N GLN A 112 8.97 4.28 6.66
CA GLN A 112 8.81 5.27 5.60
C GLN A 112 7.35 5.48 5.15
N LEU A 113 6.47 4.52 5.39
CA LEU A 113 5.10 4.52 4.86
C LEU A 113 4.06 4.06 5.89
N ASN A 114 2.83 4.48 5.65
CA ASN A 114 1.62 3.93 6.23
C ASN A 114 1.06 2.87 5.27
N GLU A 115 0.40 1.87 5.84
CA GLU A 115 -0.27 0.82 5.09
C GLU A 115 -1.72 0.70 5.58
N PHE A 116 -2.64 0.49 4.65
CA PHE A 116 -4.06 0.34 4.97
C PHE A 116 -4.58 -0.90 4.27
N PHE A 117 -5.28 -1.77 4.99
CA PHE A 117 -5.94 -2.93 4.39
C PHE A 117 -7.45 -2.78 4.43
N ILE A 118 -8.10 -3.15 3.34
CA ILE A 118 -9.53 -3.44 3.29
C ILE A 118 -9.66 -4.92 2.96
N ILE A 119 -10.23 -5.72 3.86
CA ILE A 119 -10.43 -7.14 3.59
C ILE A 119 -11.57 -7.29 2.57
N THR A 120 -11.25 -7.78 1.37
CA THR A 120 -12.19 -7.88 0.25
C THR A 120 -12.75 -9.29 0.07
N LYS A 121 -12.03 -10.32 0.56
CA LYS A 121 -12.44 -11.73 0.47
C LYS A 121 -11.97 -12.50 1.71
N GLY A 122 -12.75 -13.50 2.11
CA GLY A 122 -12.40 -14.43 3.19
C GLY A 122 -12.40 -13.79 4.57
N ILE A 123 -11.67 -14.42 5.49
CA ILE A 123 -11.47 -13.96 6.87
C ILE A 123 -9.96 -13.91 7.11
N ALA A 124 -9.45 -12.74 7.47
CA ALA A 124 -8.08 -12.58 7.92
C ALA A 124 -7.97 -12.68 9.44
N ARG A 125 -6.78 -13.00 9.94
CA ARG A 125 -6.34 -12.71 11.31
C ARG A 125 -5.20 -11.72 11.18
N ALA A 126 -5.22 -10.66 11.97
CA ALA A 126 -4.15 -9.66 11.98
C ALA A 126 -3.80 -9.29 13.41
N ALA A 127 -2.53 -8.95 13.65
CA ALA A 127 -2.10 -8.30 14.87
C ALA A 127 -1.54 -6.92 14.57
N LEU A 128 -1.89 -5.94 15.40
CA LEU A 128 -1.31 -4.59 15.41
C LEU A 128 -0.69 -4.35 16.79
N ASP A 129 0.62 -4.12 16.85
CA ASP A 129 1.42 -4.05 18.08
C ASP A 129 1.08 -5.16 19.09
N GLY A 130 0.94 -6.38 18.57
CA GLY A 130 0.64 -7.58 19.36
C GLY A 130 -0.84 -7.76 19.73
N VAL A 131 -1.73 -6.81 19.41
CA VAL A 131 -3.18 -6.95 19.63
C VAL A 131 -3.82 -7.62 18.42
N GLU A 132 -4.32 -8.82 18.62
CA GLU A 132 -4.92 -9.62 17.55
C GLU A 132 -6.44 -9.42 17.39
N ALA A 133 -6.89 -9.48 16.14
CA ALA A 133 -8.31 -9.53 15.80
C ALA A 133 -8.57 -10.47 14.61
N LEU A 134 -9.78 -11.05 14.56
CA LEU A 134 -10.34 -11.60 13.33
C LEU A 134 -10.92 -10.46 12.49
N CYS A 135 -10.58 -10.45 11.22
CA CYS A 135 -10.90 -9.39 10.27
C CYS A 135 -11.71 -9.99 9.11
N PRO A 136 -13.04 -10.11 9.21
CA PRO A 136 -13.88 -10.56 8.10
C PRO A 136 -13.92 -9.52 6.97
N LYS A 137 -14.45 -9.92 5.80
CA LYS A 137 -14.71 -9.02 4.67
C LYS A 137 -15.39 -7.72 5.12
N GLY A 138 -14.88 -6.58 4.64
CA GLY A 138 -15.34 -5.24 5.00
C GLY A 138 -14.55 -4.61 6.16
N THR A 139 -13.67 -5.36 6.83
CA THR A 139 -12.77 -4.79 7.85
C THR A 139 -11.76 -3.84 7.20
N VAL A 140 -11.57 -2.68 7.83
CA VAL A 140 -10.51 -1.73 7.51
C VAL A 140 -9.45 -1.79 8.61
N ILE A 141 -8.19 -1.95 8.22
CA ILE A 141 -7.03 -2.00 9.11
C ILE A 141 -6.15 -0.81 8.74
N VAL A 142 -5.80 0.01 9.73
CA VAL A 142 -4.97 1.21 9.55
C VAL A 142 -3.64 1.00 10.25
N ILE A 143 -2.55 1.06 9.51
CA ILE A 143 -1.20 0.75 9.99
C ILE A 143 -0.34 1.99 9.79
N GLY A 144 -0.10 2.71 10.88
CA GLY A 144 0.80 3.85 10.88
C GLY A 144 2.27 3.44 10.75
N ARG A 145 3.12 4.41 10.40
CA ARG A 145 4.57 4.22 10.42
C ARG A 145 5.05 3.65 11.77
N ASN A 146 5.99 2.71 11.68
CA ASN A 146 6.62 2.01 12.79
C ASN A 146 5.70 1.17 13.68
N VAL A 147 4.42 0.99 13.30
CA VAL A 147 3.52 0.04 13.96
C VAL A 147 3.88 -1.37 13.50
N TRP A 148 4.19 -2.26 14.46
CA TRP A 148 4.47 -3.65 14.15
C TRP A 148 3.18 -4.38 13.85
N HIS A 149 3.17 -5.16 12.78
CA HIS A 149 1.97 -5.84 12.34
C HIS A 149 2.27 -7.10 11.56
N TRP A 150 1.30 -8.01 11.56
CA TRP A 150 1.25 -9.15 10.67
C TRP A 150 -0.20 -9.41 10.28
N TRP A 151 -0.42 -10.08 9.14
CA TRP A 151 -1.74 -10.57 8.79
C TRP A 151 -1.64 -11.92 8.08
N GLY A 152 -2.68 -12.73 8.22
CA GLY A 152 -2.75 -14.05 7.62
C GLY A 152 -4.17 -14.50 7.34
N ASN A 153 -4.27 -15.59 6.59
CA ASN A 153 -5.54 -16.20 6.27
C ASN A 153 -6.05 -17.08 7.42
N ALA A 154 -7.18 -16.72 8.01
CA ALA A 154 -7.82 -17.45 9.10
C ALA A 154 -8.89 -18.45 8.64
N GLY A 155 -9.19 -18.48 7.34
CA GLY A 155 -10.24 -19.30 6.74
C GLY A 155 -9.75 -20.58 6.06
N LYS A 156 -10.70 -21.28 5.45
CA LYS A 156 -10.47 -22.48 4.60
C LYS A 156 -10.37 -22.16 3.10
N GLU A 157 -10.68 -20.92 2.73
CA GLU A 157 -10.57 -20.40 1.37
C GLU A 157 -9.59 -19.22 1.36
N ASN A 158 -9.18 -18.77 0.18
CA ASN A 158 -8.27 -17.62 0.07
C ASN A 158 -8.86 -16.37 0.74
N ALA A 159 -8.03 -15.72 1.54
CA ALA A 159 -8.28 -14.38 2.06
C ALA A 159 -7.59 -13.36 1.15
N GLN A 160 -8.20 -12.18 1.01
CA GLN A 160 -7.67 -11.12 0.17
C GLN A 160 -7.84 -9.76 0.84
N ASN A 161 -6.80 -8.94 0.78
CA ASN A 161 -6.87 -7.51 1.07
C ASN A 161 -6.77 -6.68 -0.22
N PHE A 162 -7.37 -5.49 -0.18
CA PHE A 162 -6.97 -4.35 -1.00
C PHE A 162 -6.12 -3.46 -0.11
N ALA A 163 -4.86 -3.25 -0.49
CA ALA A 163 -3.92 -2.43 0.25
C ALA A 163 -3.76 -1.05 -0.39
N VAL A 164 -3.73 -0.02 0.44
CA VAL A 164 -3.30 1.34 0.08
C VAL A 164 -1.97 1.60 0.78
N ILE A 165 -0.97 2.03 0.01
CA ILE A 165 0.38 2.31 0.50
C ILE A 165 0.66 3.80 0.35
N ASP A 166 1.02 4.47 1.45
CA ASP A 166 1.25 5.91 1.51
C ASP A 166 2.53 6.28 2.27
N PRO A 167 3.56 6.84 1.62
CA PRO A 167 3.74 6.98 0.17
C PRO A 167 4.13 5.65 -0.53
N PRO A 168 4.08 5.55 -1.87
CA PRO A 168 4.40 4.33 -2.63
C PRO A 168 5.80 3.76 -2.39
N GLY A 169 6.00 2.46 -2.65
CA GLY A 169 7.33 1.83 -2.59
C GLY A 169 7.30 0.30 -2.48
N VAL A 170 6.30 -0.27 -1.80
CA VAL A 170 6.15 -1.73 -1.59
C VAL A 170 6.10 -2.50 -2.91
N GLU A 171 5.48 -1.93 -3.95
CA GLU A 171 5.44 -2.52 -5.29
C GLU A 171 6.83 -2.73 -5.91
N GLY A 172 7.79 -1.87 -5.58
CA GLY A 172 9.19 -2.02 -6.01
C GLY A 172 9.88 -3.17 -5.28
N ALA A 173 9.61 -3.32 -3.98
CA ALA A 173 10.07 -4.46 -3.19
C ALA A 173 9.53 -5.79 -3.77
N LEU A 174 8.24 -5.83 -4.11
CA LEU A 174 7.61 -6.99 -4.76
C LEU A 174 8.28 -7.33 -6.10
N ALA A 175 8.54 -6.32 -6.92
CA ALA A 175 9.20 -6.51 -8.21
C ALA A 175 10.64 -7.06 -8.09
N LEU A 176 11.35 -6.72 -7.02
CA LEU A 176 12.74 -7.16 -6.81
C LEU A 176 12.87 -8.49 -6.06
N THR A 177 11.92 -8.82 -5.19
CA THR A 177 12.03 -9.95 -4.25
C THR A 177 11.04 -11.07 -4.55
N GLY A 178 9.96 -10.77 -5.27
CA GLY A 178 8.96 -11.74 -5.69
C GLY A 178 9.30 -12.42 -7.03
N ARG A 179 8.54 -13.46 -7.36
CA ARG A 179 8.57 -14.10 -8.69
C ARG A 179 7.41 -13.56 -9.52
N LEU A 180 7.68 -13.08 -10.74
CA LEU A 180 6.60 -12.65 -11.64
C LEU A 180 5.60 -13.80 -11.86
N ARG A 181 4.31 -13.50 -11.73
CA ARG A 181 3.21 -14.45 -11.89
C ARG A 181 2.61 -14.33 -13.28
N VAL A 182 2.36 -15.49 -13.89
CA VAL A 182 1.49 -15.60 -15.08
C VAL A 182 0.08 -15.94 -14.60
N HIS A 183 -0.93 -15.21 -15.07
CA HIS A 183 -2.31 -15.46 -14.66
C HIS A 183 -2.79 -16.84 -15.09
N GLY A 184 -3.44 -17.56 -14.17
CA GLY A 184 -3.87 -18.94 -14.37
C GLY A 184 -2.78 -20.00 -14.09
N GLU A 185 -1.52 -19.59 -13.89
CA GLU A 185 -0.48 -20.50 -13.39
C GLU A 185 -0.83 -20.95 -11.96
N ALA A 186 -0.52 -22.22 -11.62
CA ALA A 186 -0.55 -22.66 -10.24
C ALA A 186 0.57 -21.96 -9.45
N TRP A 187 0.39 -21.80 -8.14
CA TRP A 187 1.49 -21.32 -7.31
C TRP A 187 2.66 -22.30 -7.41
N PRO A 188 3.90 -21.81 -7.62
CA PRO A 188 5.06 -22.67 -7.68
C PRO A 188 5.53 -22.99 -6.26
N ASP A 189 5.44 -24.26 -5.86
CA ASP A 189 5.70 -24.77 -4.50
C ASP A 189 7.14 -24.57 -3.97
N ASN A 190 8.01 -23.93 -4.75
CA ASN A 190 9.46 -23.88 -4.54
C ASN A 190 10.08 -22.51 -4.80
N ILE A 191 9.36 -21.41 -4.52
CA ILE A 191 9.96 -20.07 -4.65
C ILE A 191 11.10 -19.93 -3.63
N VAL A 192 12.33 -20.06 -4.12
CA VAL A 192 13.54 -19.82 -3.32
C VAL A 192 13.65 -18.33 -3.05
N ARG A 193 13.66 -17.96 -1.78
CA ARG A 193 13.86 -16.58 -1.36
C ARG A 193 15.30 -16.17 -1.62
N ASN A 194 15.49 -14.98 -2.20
CA ASN A 194 16.82 -14.41 -2.35
C ASN A 194 17.40 -14.12 -0.95
N PRO A 195 18.61 -14.60 -0.59
CA PRO A 195 19.22 -14.34 0.72
C PRO A 195 19.43 -12.84 1.00
N GLU A 196 19.43 -11.99 -0.02
CA GLU A 196 19.51 -10.55 0.11
C GLU A 196 18.15 -9.87 0.30
N THR A 197 17.05 -10.62 0.36
CA THR A 197 15.69 -10.07 0.47
C THR A 197 15.56 -9.19 1.71
N GLY A 198 15.95 -9.67 2.89
CA GLY A 198 15.88 -8.89 4.13
C GLY A 198 16.65 -7.57 4.02
N ARG A 199 17.87 -7.62 3.47
CA ARG A 199 18.69 -6.42 3.27
C ARG A 199 18.08 -5.46 2.26
N ILE A 200 17.57 -5.95 1.12
CA ILE A 200 16.91 -5.13 0.10
C ILE A 200 15.67 -4.44 0.68
N LEU A 201 14.82 -5.18 1.39
CA LEU A 201 13.61 -4.65 2.00
C LEU A 201 13.93 -3.55 3.02
N HIS A 202 14.95 -3.77 3.85
CA HIS A 202 15.36 -2.80 4.87
C HIS A 202 16.01 -1.55 4.28
N GLU A 203 17.09 -1.72 3.51
CA GLU A 203 17.93 -0.61 3.05
C GLU A 203 17.25 0.25 1.96
N ARG A 204 16.34 -0.33 1.18
CA ARG A 204 15.73 0.37 0.02
C ARG A 204 14.26 0.72 0.19
N TYR A 205 13.52 -0.03 1.00
CA TYR A 205 12.06 0.09 1.08
C TYR A 205 11.54 0.32 2.50
N GLY A 206 12.44 0.54 3.46
CA GLY A 206 12.06 0.97 4.81
C GLY A 206 11.35 -0.09 5.65
N PHE A 207 11.50 -1.38 5.32
CA PHE A 207 10.99 -2.46 6.14
C PHE A 207 11.83 -2.61 7.42
N LEU A 208 11.15 -2.72 8.54
CA LEU A 208 11.72 -3.14 9.81
C LEU A 208 11.31 -4.59 10.03
N ILE A 209 12.30 -5.49 10.03
CA ILE A 209 12.11 -6.92 10.23
C ILE A 209 13.00 -7.35 11.38
N ARG A 210 12.48 -8.16 12.31
CA ARG A 210 13.29 -8.68 13.42
C ARG A 210 14.47 -9.49 12.87
N GLN A 211 15.63 -9.35 13.50
CA GLN A 211 16.86 -10.00 13.05
C GLN A 211 16.64 -11.52 12.88
N GLY A 212 17.09 -12.07 11.74
CA GLY A 212 16.92 -13.48 11.39
C GLY A 212 15.51 -13.87 10.92
N SER A 213 14.50 -13.01 11.07
CA SER A 213 13.11 -13.35 10.69
C SER A 213 12.82 -13.18 9.20
N ALA A 214 13.61 -12.35 8.49
CA ALA A 214 13.43 -12.14 7.05
C ALA A 214 13.73 -13.40 6.22
N ASP A 215 14.71 -14.19 6.67
CA ASP A 215 15.25 -15.34 5.94
C ASP A 215 15.01 -16.68 6.66
N ALA A 216 14.42 -16.66 7.86
CA ALA A 216 14.02 -17.87 8.57
C ALA A 216 12.92 -18.62 7.81
N PRO A 217 12.92 -19.97 7.83
CA PRO A 217 11.75 -20.74 7.42
C PRO A 217 10.51 -20.34 8.24
N ALA A 218 9.33 -20.62 7.68
CA ALA A 218 8.02 -20.37 8.29
C ALA A 218 7.88 -21.01 9.68
#